data_AF-A0A0R1VNL2-F1
#
_entry.id   AF-A0A0R1VNL2-F1
#
_cell.length_a   1.000
_cell.length_b   1.000
_cell.length_c   1.000
_cell.angle_alpha   90.00
_cell.angle_beta   90.00
_cell.angle_gamma   90.00
#
_symmetry.space_group_name_H-M   'P 1'
#
loop_
_entity.id
_entity.type
_entity.pdbx_description
1 polymer ?
#
loop_
_entity_poly.entity_id
_entity_poly.type
_entity_poly.pdbx_seq_one_letter_code
_entity_poly.pdbx_strand_id
1 'polypeptide(L)'
;MFLVIAFVIGLFSLKNVNQITKPKVDFVSIILSIFAFSGLIAGASFASEMGWLSAPVLACLTVGVIALIFYVRRQLKLEVPVLNMRVFRHRNFTLGAILVMVDFGIILSDMYLLPQYLQNGLLVAVALTGIIMLPGGIINAVTSAFAGRMYDSFGAK
;
A
#
# COMPACT_ATOMS: atom_id res chain seq x y z
N MET A 1 -14.88 10.64 -17.95
CA MET A 1 -16.01 9.88 -18.52
C MET A 1 -15.96 8.40 -18.13
N PHE A 2 -14.87 7.67 -18.44
CA PHE A 2 -14.70 6.25 -18.05
C PHE A 2 -14.85 5.96 -16.55
N LEU A 3 -14.28 6.80 -15.68
CA LEU A 3 -14.42 6.66 -14.23
C LEU A 3 -15.87 6.76 -13.73
N VAL A 4 -16.70 7.60 -14.38
CA VAL A 4 -18.10 7.78 -14.01
C VAL A 4 -18.92 6.55 -14.40
N ILE A 5 -18.65 5.98 -15.58
CA ILE A 5 -19.31 4.77 -16.07
C ILE A 5 -18.93 3.56 -15.20
N ALA A 6 -17.64 3.41 -14.87
CA ALA A 6 -17.16 2.37 -13.96
C ALA A 6 -17.79 2.47 -12.57
N PHE A 7 -17.93 3.69 -12.05
CA PHE A 7 -18.58 3.95 -10.75
C PHE A 7 -20.06 3.54 -10.76
N VAL A 8 -20.80 3.89 -11.82
CA VAL A 8 -22.21 3.54 -11.97
C VAL A 8 -22.40 2.02 -12.07
N ILE A 9 -21.58 1.32 -12.85
CA ILE A 9 -21.65 -0.15 -12.99
C ILE A 9 -21.27 -0.84 -11.66
N GLY A 10 -20.25 -0.33 -10.96
CA GLY A 10 -19.83 -0.84 -9.66
C GLY A 10 -20.93 -0.78 -8.60
N LEU A 11 -21.75 0.28 -8.60
CA LEU A 11 -22.90 0.40 -7.69
C LEU A 11 -23.98 -0.67 -7.91
N PHE A 12 -24.18 -1.12 -9.15
CA PHE A 12 -25.17 -2.16 -9.46
C PHE A 12 -24.63 -3.59 -9.31
N SER A 13 -23.31 -3.79 -9.44
CA SER A 13 -22.69 -5.12 -9.47
C SER A 13 -22.11 -5.58 -8.12
N LEU A 14 -21.80 -4.65 -7.19
CA LEU A 14 -21.41 -5.00 -5.83
C LEU A 14 -22.62 -5.49 -5.02
N LYS A 15 -22.92 -6.78 -5.15
CA LYS A 15 -23.81 -7.46 -4.20
C LYS A 15 -23.05 -7.53 -2.86
N ASN A 16 -23.53 -6.79 -1.87
CA ASN A 16 -22.92 -6.72 -0.54
C ASN A 16 -23.03 -8.09 0.17
N VAL A 17 -22.05 -8.95 -0.04
CA VAL A 17 -22.03 -10.36 0.43
C VAL A 17 -21.54 -10.53 1.87
N ASN A 18 -21.14 -9.46 2.55
CA ASN A 18 -20.68 -9.53 3.94
C ASN A 18 -21.75 -9.00 4.90
N GLN A 19 -22.15 -9.83 5.86
CA GLN A 19 -22.95 -9.39 7.00
C GLN A 19 -22.21 -8.23 7.69
N ILE A 20 -22.88 -7.08 7.78
CA ILE A 20 -22.38 -5.90 8.50
C ILE A 20 -22.37 -6.27 9.99
N THR A 21 -21.31 -6.92 10.44
CA THR A 21 -20.94 -6.90 11.84
C THR A 21 -20.61 -5.44 12.11
N LYS A 22 -21.24 -4.85 13.13
CA LYS A 22 -20.86 -3.55 13.68
C LYS A 22 -19.86 -3.84 14.81
N PRO A 23 -18.58 -4.14 14.51
CA PRO A 23 -17.60 -4.22 15.58
C PRO A 23 -17.52 -2.83 16.22
N LYS A 24 -17.50 -2.76 17.55
CA LYS A 24 -17.27 -1.51 18.27
C LYS A 24 -15.85 -1.06 17.95
N VAL A 25 -15.70 -0.24 16.91
CA VAL A 25 -14.40 0.28 16.49
C VAL A 25 -13.89 1.18 17.60
N ASP A 26 -12.81 0.75 18.25
CA ASP A 26 -12.17 1.49 19.32
C ASP A 26 -11.53 2.76 18.73
N PHE A 27 -12.18 3.91 18.98
CA PHE A 27 -11.78 5.22 18.44
C PHE A 27 -10.34 5.60 18.84
N VAL A 28 -9.91 5.14 20.02
CA VAL A 28 -8.55 5.39 20.52
C VAL A 28 -7.52 4.61 19.70
N SER A 29 -7.86 3.41 19.23
CA SER A 29 -7.00 2.61 18.34
C SER A 29 -6.88 3.27 16.97
N ILE A 30 -7.93 3.89 16.44
CA ILE A 30 -7.85 4.69 15.21
C ILE A 30 -6.85 5.84 15.40
N ILE A 31 -7.02 6.65 16.45
CA ILE A 31 -6.15 7.80 16.73
C ILE A 31 -4.70 7.34 16.89
N LEU A 32 -4.47 6.28 17.66
CA LEU A 32 -3.14 5.74 17.91
C LEU A 32 -2.49 5.19 16.63
N SER A 33 -3.27 4.62 15.72
CA SER A 33 -2.77 4.20 14.39
C SER A 33 -2.35 5.39 13.54
N ILE A 34 -3.13 6.48 13.53
CA ILE A 34 -2.80 7.71 12.81
C ILE A 34 -1.48 8.26 13.30
N PHE A 35 -1.27 8.33 14.62
CA PHE A 35 -0.01 8.82 15.19
C PHE A 35 1.16 7.86 14.93
N ALA A 36 0.97 6.55 15.07
CA ALA A 36 2.01 5.56 14.82
C ALA A 36 2.49 5.58 13.37
N PHE A 37 1.55 5.50 12.41
CA PHE A 37 1.89 5.50 10.98
C PHE A 37 2.37 6.88 10.51
N SER A 38 1.72 7.97 10.90
CA SER A 38 2.16 9.32 10.52
C SER A 38 3.55 9.63 11.08
N GLY A 39 3.85 9.22 12.31
CA GLY A 39 5.17 9.44 12.92
C GLY A 39 6.28 8.68 12.19
N LEU A 40 6.02 7.43 11.79
CA LEU A 40 6.96 6.63 11.01
C LEU A 40 7.17 7.20 9.60
N ILE A 41 6.09 7.56 8.91
CA ILE A 41 6.14 8.13 7.55
C ILE A 41 6.87 9.48 7.57
N ALA A 42 6.49 10.37 8.49
CA ALA A 42 7.15 11.68 8.64
C ALA A 42 8.63 11.52 9.01
N GLY A 43 8.97 10.59 9.91
CA GLY A 43 10.36 10.28 10.26
C GLY A 43 11.17 9.81 9.05
N ALA A 44 10.62 8.91 8.22
CA ALA A 44 11.27 8.45 7.00
C ALA A 44 11.40 9.55 5.94
N SER A 45 10.37 10.38 5.76
CA SER A 45 10.42 11.54 4.85
C SER A 45 11.48 12.54 5.28
N PHE A 46 11.51 12.94 6.55
CA PHE A 46 12.54 13.84 7.07
C PHE A 46 13.94 13.22 7.03
N ALA A 47 14.07 11.89 7.18
CA ALA A 47 15.35 11.21 7.04
C ALA A 47 15.91 11.34 5.61
N SER A 48 15.03 11.34 4.60
CA SER A 48 15.42 11.53 3.21
C SER A 48 15.91 12.94 2.88
N GLU A 49 15.47 13.94 3.66
CA GLU A 49 15.75 15.37 3.41
C GLU A 49 16.86 15.93 4.32
N MET A 50 16.84 15.63 5.62
CA MET A 50 17.75 16.17 6.65
C MET A 50 18.78 15.15 7.16
N GLY A 51 18.71 13.90 6.69
CA GLY A 51 19.60 12.81 7.10
C GLY A 51 19.15 12.07 8.36
N TRP A 52 19.47 10.79 8.43
CA TRP A 52 19.02 9.83 9.46
C TRP A 52 19.42 10.18 10.90
N LEU A 53 20.53 10.92 11.08
CA LEU A 53 21.06 11.29 12.40
C LEU A 53 20.54 12.63 12.93
N SER A 54 19.67 13.31 12.20
CA SER A 54 19.12 14.59 12.66
C SER A 54 18.18 14.39 13.86
N ALA A 55 18.31 15.25 14.87
CA ALA A 55 17.49 15.23 16.07
C ALA A 55 15.96 15.17 15.81
N PRO A 56 15.39 15.93 14.84
CA PRO A 56 13.97 15.81 14.53
C PRO A 56 13.59 14.45 13.92
N VAL A 57 14.46 13.84 13.12
CA VAL A 57 14.22 12.50 12.55
C VAL A 57 14.20 11.44 13.63
N LEU A 58 15.19 11.44 14.53
CA LEU A 58 15.20 10.51 15.67
C LEU A 58 14.00 10.72 16.60
N ALA A 59 13.60 11.96 16.85
CA ALA A 59 12.43 12.26 17.68
C ALA A 59 11.13 11.71 17.04
N CYS A 60 10.90 11.97 15.75
CA CYS A 60 9.73 11.45 15.04
C CYS A 60 9.72 9.91 14.96
N LEU A 61 10.87 9.29 14.67
CA LEU A 61 11.00 7.83 14.62
C LEU A 61 10.74 7.19 15.99
N THR A 62 11.34 7.72 17.05
CA THR A 62 11.16 7.18 18.41
C THR A 62 9.71 7.30 18.87
N VAL A 63 9.08 8.46 18.66
CA VAL A 63 7.66 8.67 18.98
C VAL A 63 6.76 7.72 18.16
N GLY A 64 7.03 7.57 16.85
CA GLY A 64 6.30 6.66 15.97
C GLY A 64 6.43 5.20 16.41
N VAL A 65 7.64 4.75 16.76
CA VAL A 65 7.89 3.38 17.24
C VAL A 65 7.21 3.13 18.58
N ILE A 66 7.26 4.08 19.52
CA ILE A 66 6.59 3.96 20.83
C ILE A 66 5.07 3.87 20.63
N ALA A 67 4.49 4.75 19.81
CA ALA A 67 3.07 4.73 19.48
C ALA A 67 2.66 3.40 18.80
N LEU A 68 3.51 2.87 17.90
CA LEU A 68 3.29 1.58 17.25
C LEU A 68 3.30 0.42 18.25
N ILE A 69 4.26 0.38 19.18
CA ILE A 69 4.32 -0.66 20.22
C ILE A 69 3.06 -0.63 21.09
N PHE A 70 2.62 0.56 21.49
CA PHE A 70 1.37 0.72 22.23
C PHE A 70 0.16 0.28 21.42
N TYR A 71 0.11 0.63 20.12
CA TYR A 71 -0.94 0.21 19.21
C TYR A 71 -1.00 -1.31 19.08
N VAL A 72 0.12 -1.98 18.79
CA VAL A 72 0.22 -3.44 18.65
C VAL A 72 -0.24 -4.15 19.92
N ARG A 73 0.24 -3.69 21.09
CA ARG A 73 -0.15 -4.27 22.39
C ARG A 73 -1.64 -4.11 22.68
N ARG A 74 -2.22 -2.96 22.34
CA ARG A 74 -3.66 -2.70 22.50
C ARG A 74 -4.47 -3.55 21.52
N GLN A 75 -4.02 -3.64 20.27
CA GLN A 75 -4.64 -4.45 19.22
C GLN A 75 -4.74 -5.93 19.61
N LEU A 76 -3.71 -6.47 20.25
CA LEU A 76 -3.67 -7.88 20.67
C LEU A 76 -4.60 -8.18 21.85
N LYS A 77 -4.92 -7.18 22.68
CA LYS A 77 -5.80 -7.29 23.86
C LYS A 77 -7.28 -7.03 23.55
N LEU A 78 -7.60 -6.36 22.45
CA LEU A 78 -8.98 -6.07 22.04
C LEU A 78 -9.70 -7.35 21.58
N GLU A 79 -10.95 -7.53 22.03
CA GLU A 79 -11.81 -8.65 21.58
C GLU A 79 -12.17 -8.53 20.11
N VAL A 80 -12.28 -7.31 19.58
CA VAL A 80 -12.58 -7.04 18.18
C VAL A 80 -11.54 -6.09 17.59
N PRO A 81 -10.37 -6.60 17.17
CA PRO A 81 -9.29 -5.77 16.66
C PRO A 81 -9.62 -5.24 15.26
N VAL A 82 -9.34 -3.95 15.02
CA VAL A 82 -9.50 -3.31 13.70
C VAL A 82 -8.55 -3.92 12.66
N LEU A 83 -7.34 -4.27 13.11
CA LEU A 83 -6.33 -5.02 12.37
C LEU A 83 -6.04 -6.30 13.15
N ASN A 84 -6.48 -7.44 12.64
CA ASN A 84 -6.32 -8.70 13.34
C ASN A 84 -4.87 -9.19 13.20
N MET A 85 -4.01 -8.75 14.13
CA MET A 85 -2.58 -9.09 14.18
C MET A 85 -2.33 -10.60 14.26
N ARG A 86 -3.33 -11.39 14.65
CA ARG A 86 -3.26 -12.86 14.69
C ARG A 86 -3.13 -13.49 13.30
N VAL A 87 -3.57 -12.81 12.24
CA VAL A 87 -3.48 -13.31 10.86
C VAL A 87 -2.03 -13.35 10.38
N PHE A 88 -1.18 -12.43 10.84
CA PHE A 88 0.28 -12.47 10.62
C PHE A 88 0.97 -13.66 11.29
N ARG A 89 0.29 -14.41 12.17
CA ARG A 89 0.81 -15.68 12.69
C ARG A 89 0.80 -16.79 11.63
N HIS A 90 -0.02 -16.67 10.60
CA HIS A 90 -0.03 -17.61 9.48
C HIS A 90 1.09 -17.27 8.49
N ARG A 91 2.02 -18.22 8.31
CA ARG A 91 3.19 -18.06 7.43
C ARG A 91 2.80 -17.65 6.00
N ASN A 92 1.75 -18.26 5.45
CA ASN A 92 1.30 -17.99 4.08
C ASN A 92 0.78 -16.55 3.93
N PHE A 93 0.05 -16.03 4.93
CA PHE A 93 -0.43 -14.65 4.90
C PHE A 93 0.73 -13.66 5.02
N THR A 94 1.68 -13.91 5.93
CA THR A 94 2.84 -13.02 6.11
C THR A 94 3.75 -13.03 4.88
N LEU A 95 3.96 -14.19 4.26
CA LEU A 95 4.68 -14.27 2.98
C LEU A 95 3.95 -13.49 1.88
N GLY A 96 2.63 -13.67 1.74
CA GLY A 96 1.83 -12.90 0.79
C GLY A 96 1.91 -11.39 1.02
N ALA A 97 1.77 -10.95 2.27
CA ALA A 97 1.86 -9.53 2.65
C ALA A 97 3.25 -8.95 2.35
N ILE A 98 4.34 -9.68 2.65
CA ILE A 98 5.71 -9.24 2.33
C ILE A 98 5.91 -9.18 0.82
N LEU A 99 5.43 -10.17 0.06
CA LEU A 99 5.53 -10.16 -1.40
C LEU A 99 4.82 -8.94 -1.99
N VAL A 100 3.61 -8.63 -1.52
CA VAL A 100 2.88 -7.42 -1.95
C VAL A 100 3.64 -6.14 -1.57
N MET A 101 4.22 -6.07 -0.36
CA MET A 101 5.04 -4.91 0.03
C MET A 101 6.27 -4.72 -0.87
N VAL A 102 6.96 -5.81 -1.20
CA VAL A 102 8.13 -5.79 -2.08
C VAL A 102 7.70 -5.40 -3.50
N ASP A 103 6.61 -5.97 -4.01
CA ASP A 103 6.06 -5.65 -5.33
C ASP A 103 5.72 -4.16 -5.46
N PHE A 104 5.03 -3.59 -4.46
CA PHE A 104 4.79 -2.15 -4.41
C PHE A 104 6.08 -1.32 -4.40
N GLY A 105 7.10 -1.78 -3.68
CA GLY A 105 8.42 -1.14 -3.68
C GLY A 105 9.11 -1.17 -5.04
N ILE A 106 9.00 -2.28 -5.77
CA ILE A 106 9.52 -2.44 -7.13
C ILE A 106 8.76 -1.53 -8.09
N ILE A 107 7.43 -1.51 -8.04
CA ILE A 107 6.59 -0.65 -8.90
C ILE A 107 6.95 0.82 -8.72
N LEU A 108 7.07 1.28 -7.47
CA LEU A 108 7.46 2.66 -7.18
C LEU A 108 8.87 2.96 -7.70
N SER A 109 9.81 2.02 -7.54
CA SER A 109 11.20 2.20 -8.00
C SER A 109 11.28 2.23 -9.53
N ASP A 110 10.63 1.31 -10.21
CA ASP A 110 10.61 1.19 -11.68
C ASP A 110 9.98 2.43 -12.33
N MET A 111 8.91 2.94 -11.72
CA MET A 111 8.22 4.16 -12.17
C MET A 111 9.15 5.37 -12.28
N TYR A 112 10.21 5.45 -11.46
CA TYR A 112 11.20 6.54 -11.52
C TYR A 112 12.50 6.12 -12.22
N LEU A 113 13.06 4.95 -11.91
CA LEU A 113 14.36 4.52 -12.40
C LEU A 113 14.38 4.33 -13.92
N LEU A 114 13.35 3.69 -14.48
CA LEU A 114 13.30 3.36 -15.91
C LEU A 114 13.23 4.62 -16.80
N PRO A 115 12.33 5.59 -16.56
CA PRO A 115 12.34 6.84 -17.32
C PRO A 115 13.60 7.66 -17.05
N GLN A 116 14.13 7.66 -15.82
CA GLN A 116 15.35 8.38 -15.48
C GLN A 116 16.58 7.81 -16.21
N TYR A 117 16.69 6.48 -16.29
CA TYR A 117 17.77 5.79 -17.00
C TYR A 117 17.72 6.05 -18.50
N LEU A 118 16.52 6.00 -19.11
CA LEU A 118 16.35 6.28 -20.53
C LEU A 118 16.67 7.75 -20.87
N GLN A 119 16.20 8.70 -20.05
CA GLN A 119 16.38 10.13 -20.30
C GLN A 119 17.78 10.64 -19.95
N ASN A 120 18.32 10.27 -18.79
CA ASN A 120 19.61 10.79 -18.30
C ASN A 120 20.79 9.86 -18.57
N GLY A 121 20.57 8.54 -18.58
CA GLY A 121 21.63 7.56 -18.86
C GLY A 121 21.87 7.35 -20.36
N LEU A 122 20.79 7.16 -21.12
CA LEU A 122 20.84 6.93 -22.57
C LEU A 122 20.60 8.20 -23.40
N LEU A 123 20.36 9.36 -22.76
CA LEU A 123 20.11 10.66 -23.40
C LEU A 123 18.98 10.62 -24.43
N VAL A 124 18.00 9.74 -24.23
CA VAL A 124 16.84 9.60 -25.11
C VAL A 124 15.89 10.75 -24.86
N ALA A 125 15.38 11.35 -25.95
CA ALA A 125 14.36 12.40 -25.85
C ALA A 125 13.10 11.89 -25.13
N VAL A 126 12.53 12.73 -24.27
CA VAL A 126 11.34 12.40 -23.43
C VAL A 126 10.19 11.81 -24.25
N ALA A 127 9.95 12.34 -25.45
CA ALA A 127 8.91 11.84 -26.35
C ALA A 127 9.14 10.38 -26.77
N LEU A 128 10.40 9.99 -27.01
CA LEU A 128 10.75 8.62 -27.40
C LEU A 128 10.75 7.69 -26.19
N THR A 129 11.15 8.16 -25.01
CA THR A 129 11.02 7.41 -23.74
C THR A 129 9.56 7.00 -23.48
N GLY A 130 8.60 7.91 -23.70
CA GLY A 130 7.17 7.59 -23.58
C GLY A 130 6.72 6.48 -24.56
N ILE A 131 7.21 6.51 -25.80
CA ILE A 131 6.93 5.47 -26.80
C ILE A 131 7.55 4.12 -26.41
N ILE A 132 8.76 4.11 -25.83
CA ILE A 132 9.44 2.89 -25.36
C ILE A 132 8.73 2.27 -24.15
N MET A 133 8.15 3.09 -23.27
CA MET A 133 7.44 2.62 -22.08
C MET A 133 5.99 2.19 -22.36
N LEU A 134 5.39 2.68 -23.45
CA LEU A 134 4.02 2.35 -23.89
C LEU A 134 3.73 0.84 -23.97
N PRO A 135 4.58 0.01 -24.61
CA PRO A 135 4.42 -1.45 -24.63
C PRO A 135 4.36 -2.08 -23.23
N GLY A 136 5.17 -1.60 -22.29
CA GLY A 136 5.16 -2.07 -20.90
C GLY A 136 3.84 -1.78 -20.21
N GLY A 137 3.28 -0.59 -20.43
CA GLY A 137 1.95 -0.21 -19.94
C GLY A 137 0.83 -1.08 -20.53
N ILE A 138 0.91 -1.42 -21.82
CA ILE A 138 -0.05 -2.30 -22.49
C ILE A 138 0.00 -3.70 -21.89
N ILE A 139 1.20 -4.27 -21.71
CA ILE A 139 1.37 -5.59 -21.08
C ILE A 139 0.79 -5.57 -19.66
N ASN A 140 1.05 -4.51 -18.88
CA ASN A 140 0.50 -4.38 -17.54
C ASN A 140 -1.04 -4.29 -17.55
N ALA A 141 -1.63 -3.53 -18.49
CA ALA A 141 -3.08 -3.41 -18.64
C ALA A 141 -3.73 -4.75 -19.02
N VAL A 142 -3.12 -5.50 -19.94
CA VAL A 142 -3.57 -6.83 -20.34
C VAL A 142 -3.47 -7.79 -19.16
N THR A 143 -2.32 -7.86 -18.49
CA THR A 143 -2.11 -8.72 -17.31
C THR A 143 -3.09 -8.39 -16.19
N SER A 144 -3.34 -7.11 -15.91
CA SER A 144 -4.34 -6.67 -14.92
C SER A 144 -5.75 -7.11 -15.30
N ALA A 145 -6.12 -7.01 -16.58
CA ALA A 145 -7.42 -7.48 -17.06
C ALA A 145 -7.56 -9.00 -16.96
N PHE A 146 -6.50 -9.76 -17.24
CA PHE A 146 -6.47 -11.21 -17.07
C PHE A 146 -6.51 -11.62 -15.59
N ALA A 147 -5.74 -10.96 -14.73
CA ALA A 147 -5.74 -11.19 -13.29
C ALA A 147 -7.12 -10.91 -12.67
N GLY A 148 -7.79 -9.83 -13.09
CA GLY A 148 -9.15 -9.51 -12.67
C GLY A 148 -10.16 -10.61 -13.07
N ARG A 149 -10.12 -11.07 -14.33
CA ARG A 149 -10.97 -12.19 -14.77
C ARG A 149 -10.65 -13.51 -14.05
N MET A 150 -9.39 -13.77 -13.77
CA MET A 150 -8.97 -14.96 -13.05
C MET A 150 -9.43 -14.92 -11.59
N TYR A 151 -9.37 -13.75 -10.94
CA TYR A 151 -9.90 -13.54 -9.60
C TYR A 151 -11.42 -13.76 -9.54
N ASP A 152 -12.16 -13.23 -10.53
CA ASP A 152 -13.61 -13.46 -10.64
C ASP A 152 -13.96 -14.93 -10.94
N SER A 153 -13.14 -15.63 -11.72
CA SER A 153 -13.38 -17.02 -12.13
C SER A 153 -13.01 -18.06 -11.07
N PHE A 154 -11.92 -17.86 -10.31
CA PHE A 154 -11.46 -18.81 -9.30
C PHE A 154 -12.09 -18.59 -7.92
N GLY A 155 -12.78 -17.45 -7.74
CA GLY A 155 -13.50 -17.10 -6.53
C GLY A 155 -12.55 -16.67 -5.41
N ALA A 156 -12.91 -15.61 -4.71
CA ALA A 156 -12.29 -15.22 -3.44
C ALA A 156 -12.41 -16.37 -2.44
N LYS A 157 -11.37 -17.19 -2.34
CA LYS A 157 -11.18 -18.19 -1.28
C LYS A 157 -10.16 -17.67 -0.28
#